data_AF-A0A4R9WLH6-F1
#
_entry.id   AF-A0A4R9WLH6-F1
#
_cell.length_a   1.000
_cell.length_b   1.000
_cell.length_c   1.000
_cell.angle_alpha   90.00
_cell.angle_beta   90.00
_cell.angle_gamma   90.00
#
_symmetry.space_group_name_H-M   'P 1'
#
loop_
_entity.id
_entity.type
_entity.pdbx_description
1 polymer ?
#
loop_
_entity_poly.entity_id
_entity_poly.type
_entity_poly.pdbx_seq_one_letter_code
_entity_poly.pdbx_strand_id
1 'polypeptide(L)'
;MAWVRLTNDPADVAEVAQDWARSAHSKFLVDENLGPEVARVLRDQGFNVRDVWQEGLDGKSDEAVFQHAWRTRRILLTHDTDFMDDRSFPEHSNAGVVVLPGGHGNDEALGKALAMLVSYMGRMPEIWRKSKIIITANGEMTIRCRQDDGRMGIQRYRVRQGVSEIWEDK
;
A
#
# COMPACT_ATOMS: atom_id res chain seq x y z
N MET A 1 12.65 18.96 -11.89
CA MET A 1 12.20 17.66 -11.35
C MET A 1 13.38 16.70 -11.27
N ALA A 2 13.64 16.09 -10.11
CA ALA A 2 14.77 15.16 -9.92
C ALA A 2 14.50 14.17 -8.77
N TRP A 3 15.21 13.02 -8.80
CA TRP A 3 15.27 12.10 -7.66
C TRP A 3 16.27 12.62 -6.62
N VAL A 4 15.81 12.75 -5.38
CA VAL A 4 16.59 13.20 -4.23
C VAL A 4 16.70 12.05 -3.24
N ARG A 5 17.89 11.80 -2.72
CA ARG A 5 18.10 10.77 -1.70
C ARG A 5 17.41 11.19 -0.42
N LEU A 6 16.59 10.30 0.13
CA LEU A 6 16.14 10.42 1.50
C LEU A 6 17.30 10.04 2.40
N THR A 7 18.00 11.04 2.92
CA THR A 7 18.96 10.81 3.99
C THR A 7 18.17 10.61 5.26
N ASN A 8 18.07 9.36 5.70
CA ASN A 8 17.61 9.10 7.05
C ASN A 8 18.79 9.41 7.99
N ASP A 9 18.70 10.50 8.76
CA ASP A 9 19.63 10.69 9.88
C ASP A 9 19.48 9.48 10.82
N PRO A 10 20.56 8.83 11.27
CA PRO A 10 20.47 7.74 12.23
C PRO A 10 19.61 8.06 13.47
N ALA A 11 19.54 9.33 13.88
CA ALA A 11 18.66 9.80 14.95
C ALA A 11 17.17 9.74 14.55
N ASP A 12 16.83 10.19 13.33
CA ASP A 12 15.47 10.11 12.77
C ASP A 12 15.04 8.64 12.65
N VAL A 13 15.93 7.73 12.22
CA VAL A 13 15.64 6.29 12.13
C VAL A 13 15.33 5.70 13.50
N ALA A 14 16.09 6.09 14.54
CA ALA A 14 15.94 5.54 15.88
C ALA A 14 14.66 6.01 16.58
N GLU A 15 14.29 7.28 16.40
CA GLU A 15 13.04 7.86 16.90
C GLU A 15 11.83 7.21 16.20
N VAL A 16 11.88 7.14 14.86
CA VAL A 16 10.87 6.48 14.04
C VAL A 16 10.75 4.99 14.38
N ALA A 17 11.84 4.28 14.65
CA ALA A 17 11.83 2.86 15.04
C ALA A 17 11.19 2.61 16.42
N GLN A 18 11.34 3.52 17.39
CA GLN A 18 10.66 3.41 18.68
C GLN A 18 9.14 3.67 18.55
N ASP A 19 8.75 4.64 17.72
CA ASP A 19 7.35 4.90 17.40
C ASP A 19 6.71 3.74 16.62
N TRP A 20 7.47 3.09 15.74
CA TRP A 20 7.05 1.90 15.00
C TRP A 20 6.77 0.70 15.90
N ALA A 21 7.51 0.52 16.99
CA ALA A 21 7.30 -0.57 17.94
C ALA A 21 6.01 -0.42 18.76
N ARG A 22 5.50 0.82 18.91
CA ARG A 22 4.28 1.15 19.65
C ARG A 22 3.05 1.38 18.76
N SER A 23 3.24 1.40 17.45
CA SER A 23 2.19 1.70 16.48
C SER A 23 1.26 0.52 16.23
N ALA A 24 -0.01 0.82 15.95
CA ALA A 24 -0.95 -0.18 15.43
C ALA A 24 -0.44 -0.74 14.09
N HIS A 25 -0.69 -2.03 13.83
CA HIS A 25 -0.41 -2.64 12.54
C HIS A 25 -1.54 -2.35 11.54
N SER A 26 -1.17 -2.19 10.28
CA SER A 26 -2.14 -2.12 9.19
C SER A 26 -2.92 -3.42 9.07
N LYS A 27 -4.22 -3.28 8.77
CA LYS A 27 -5.08 -4.40 8.41
C LYS A 27 -5.20 -4.45 6.90
N PHE A 28 -5.13 -5.63 6.33
CA PHE A 28 -5.20 -5.81 4.89
C PHE A 28 -6.42 -6.64 4.48
N LEU A 29 -6.95 -6.33 3.31
CA LEU A 29 -7.86 -7.19 2.54
C LEU A 29 -7.13 -7.53 1.24
N VAL A 30 -6.90 -8.81 0.99
CA VAL A 30 -6.25 -9.31 -0.22
C VAL A 30 -7.33 -9.70 -1.23
N ASP A 31 -7.27 -9.09 -2.40
CA ASP A 31 -8.16 -9.35 -3.53
C ASP A 31 -7.89 -10.72 -4.18
N GLU A 32 -8.87 -11.25 -4.93
CA GLU A 32 -8.78 -12.60 -5.52
C GLU A 32 -7.64 -12.73 -6.54
N ASN A 33 -7.34 -11.64 -7.25
CA ASN A 33 -6.32 -11.65 -8.29
C ASN A 33 -4.89 -11.81 -7.77
N LEU A 34 -4.63 -11.55 -6.48
CA LEU A 34 -3.33 -11.75 -5.82
C LEU A 34 -3.11 -13.18 -5.35
N GLY A 35 -4.18 -13.98 -5.26
CA GLY A 35 -4.11 -15.34 -4.75
C GLY A 35 -4.01 -15.45 -3.21
N PRO A 36 -4.39 -16.61 -2.65
CA PRO A 36 -4.41 -16.84 -1.20
C PRO A 36 -3.01 -16.90 -0.56
N GLU A 37 -1.98 -17.17 -1.37
CA GLU A 37 -0.59 -17.25 -0.92
C GLU A 37 -0.08 -15.90 -0.40
N VAL A 38 -0.46 -14.79 -1.03
CA VAL A 38 -0.12 -13.44 -0.56
C VAL A 38 -0.70 -13.19 0.83
N ALA A 39 -1.96 -13.57 1.05
CA ALA A 39 -2.58 -13.46 2.37
C ALA A 39 -1.87 -14.32 3.43
N ARG A 40 -1.41 -15.53 3.07
CA ARG A 40 -0.63 -16.39 3.97
C ARG A 40 0.70 -15.74 4.34
N VAL A 41 1.48 -15.30 3.36
CA VAL A 41 2.79 -14.67 3.58
C VAL A 41 2.66 -13.46 4.52
N LEU A 42 1.68 -12.59 4.28
CA LEU A 42 1.47 -11.41 5.12
C LEU A 42 1.01 -11.77 6.54
N ARG A 43 0.21 -12.84 6.72
CA ARG A 43 -0.15 -13.34 8.06
C ARG A 43 1.05 -13.90 8.80
N ASP A 44 1.93 -14.64 8.10
CA ASP A 44 3.16 -15.19 8.69
C ASP A 44 4.13 -14.09 9.15
N GLN A 45 4.03 -12.89 8.56
CA GLN A 45 4.74 -11.67 9.00
C GLN A 45 4.05 -10.94 10.18
N GLY A 46 2.94 -11.46 10.71
CA GLY A 46 2.23 -10.92 11.86
C GLY A 46 1.16 -9.87 11.56
N PHE A 47 0.82 -9.64 10.28
CA PHE A 47 -0.22 -8.66 9.92
C PHE A 47 -1.64 -9.23 10.09
N ASN A 48 -2.60 -8.34 10.35
CA ASN A 48 -4.02 -8.69 10.36
C ASN A 48 -4.57 -8.68 8.92
N VAL A 49 -4.59 -9.84 8.29
CA VAL A 49 -4.99 -9.99 6.88
C VAL A 49 -6.26 -10.82 6.77
N ARG A 50 -7.15 -10.38 5.90
CA ARG A 50 -8.26 -11.15 5.35
C ARG A 50 -8.09 -11.24 3.85
N ASP A 51 -8.66 -12.24 3.23
CA ASP A 51 -8.78 -12.34 1.78
C ASP A 51 -10.27 -12.38 1.40
N VAL A 52 -10.57 -12.10 0.13
CA VAL A 52 -11.95 -12.04 -0.36
C VAL A 52 -12.69 -13.36 -0.18
N TRP A 53 -12.02 -14.52 -0.27
CA TRP A 53 -12.64 -15.83 -0.04
C TRP A 53 -13.10 -16.01 1.40
N GLN A 54 -12.28 -15.64 2.39
CA GLN A 54 -12.64 -15.71 3.81
C GLN A 54 -13.81 -14.81 4.18
N GLU A 55 -13.99 -13.70 3.46
CA GLU A 55 -15.05 -12.73 3.69
C GLU A 55 -16.29 -12.96 2.80
N GLY A 56 -16.29 -14.02 1.96
CA GLY A 56 -17.39 -14.36 1.06
C GLY A 56 -17.62 -13.32 -0.06
N LEU A 57 -16.52 -12.70 -0.50
CA LEU A 57 -16.47 -11.66 -1.52
C LEU A 57 -15.93 -12.16 -2.87
N ASP A 58 -15.62 -13.44 -2.99
CA ASP A 58 -15.18 -14.05 -4.24
C ASP A 58 -16.23 -13.85 -5.35
N GLY A 59 -15.76 -13.41 -6.52
CA GLY A 59 -16.61 -13.07 -7.67
C GLY A 59 -17.62 -11.93 -7.43
N LYS A 60 -17.48 -11.14 -6.36
CA LYS A 60 -18.24 -9.90 -6.17
C LYS A 60 -17.65 -8.76 -6.99
N SER A 61 -18.41 -7.69 -7.17
CA SER A 61 -17.92 -6.51 -7.89
C SER A 61 -16.87 -5.76 -7.09
N ASP A 62 -16.04 -4.98 -7.79
CA ASP A 62 -15.01 -4.14 -7.19
C ASP A 62 -15.59 -3.16 -6.16
N GLU A 63 -16.79 -2.62 -6.39
CA GLU A 63 -17.45 -1.73 -5.44
C GLU A 63 -17.81 -2.45 -4.14
N ALA A 64 -18.21 -3.71 -4.21
CA ALA A 64 -18.53 -4.51 -3.03
C ALA A 64 -17.26 -4.80 -2.21
N VAL A 65 -16.17 -5.17 -2.88
CA VAL A 65 -14.85 -5.39 -2.26
C VAL A 65 -14.34 -4.09 -1.63
N PHE A 66 -14.41 -2.97 -2.35
CA PHE A 66 -13.99 -1.65 -1.88
C PHE A 66 -14.78 -1.19 -0.66
N GLN A 67 -16.11 -1.31 -0.69
CA GLN A 67 -16.95 -0.94 0.44
C GLN A 67 -16.70 -1.84 1.66
N HIS A 68 -16.46 -3.14 1.45
CA HIS A 68 -16.11 -4.04 2.54
C HIS A 68 -14.77 -3.63 3.18
N ALA A 69 -13.74 -3.36 2.36
CA ALA A 69 -12.45 -2.89 2.83
C ALA A 69 -12.59 -1.60 3.67
N TRP A 70 -13.40 -0.65 3.20
CA TRP A 70 -13.71 0.58 3.91
C TRP A 70 -14.37 0.35 5.27
N ARG A 71 -15.48 -0.42 5.30
CA ARG A 71 -16.24 -0.70 6.53
C ARG A 71 -15.42 -1.45 7.57
N THR A 72 -14.53 -2.33 7.13
CA THR A 72 -13.66 -3.13 8.01
C THR A 72 -12.33 -2.44 8.34
N ARG A 73 -12.09 -1.24 7.79
CA ARG A 73 -10.85 -0.45 7.94
C ARG A 73 -9.62 -1.26 7.52
N ARG A 74 -9.71 -1.89 6.36
CA ARG A 74 -8.63 -2.70 5.75
C ARG A 74 -8.13 -2.00 4.49
N ILE A 75 -6.82 -1.94 4.35
CA ILE A 75 -6.16 -1.51 3.11
C ILE A 75 -6.36 -2.63 2.08
N LEU A 76 -6.95 -2.31 0.94
CA LEU A 76 -7.15 -3.25 -0.15
C LEU A 76 -5.83 -3.45 -0.91
N LEU A 77 -5.43 -4.71 -1.10
CA LEU A 77 -4.31 -5.10 -1.95
C LEU A 77 -4.87 -5.77 -3.20
N THR A 78 -4.45 -5.34 -4.38
CA THR A 78 -4.98 -5.85 -5.66
C THR A 78 -3.96 -5.69 -6.79
N HIS A 79 -4.10 -6.45 -7.88
CA HIS A 79 -3.44 -6.15 -9.16
C HIS A 79 -4.20 -5.14 -10.01
N ASP A 80 -5.47 -4.88 -9.71
CA ASP A 80 -6.37 -4.11 -10.57
C ASP A 80 -6.15 -2.60 -10.42
N THR A 81 -5.80 -1.95 -11.53
CA THR A 81 -5.58 -0.50 -11.59
C THR A 81 -6.86 0.30 -11.59
N ASP A 82 -8.02 -0.29 -11.83
CA ASP A 82 -9.31 0.42 -11.87
C ASP A 82 -9.66 1.03 -10.51
N PHE A 83 -9.20 0.43 -9.40
CA PHE A 83 -9.28 1.03 -8.06
C PHE A 83 -8.56 2.38 -7.93
N MET A 84 -7.72 2.77 -8.90
CA MET A 84 -7.10 4.09 -8.94
C MET A 84 -8.04 5.18 -9.45
N ASP A 85 -9.19 4.87 -10.05
CA ASP A 85 -10.18 5.87 -10.49
C ASP A 85 -10.95 6.44 -9.28
N ASP A 86 -10.89 7.76 -9.08
CA ASP A 86 -11.63 8.43 -8.01
C ASP A 86 -13.12 8.59 -8.30
N ARG A 87 -13.54 8.46 -9.57
CA ARG A 87 -14.95 8.53 -9.94
C ARG A 87 -15.70 7.29 -9.47
N SER A 88 -15.09 6.12 -9.67
CA SER A 88 -15.62 4.83 -9.22
C SER A 88 -15.30 4.56 -7.75
N PHE A 89 -14.09 4.92 -7.28
CA PHE A 89 -13.60 4.59 -5.94
C PHE A 89 -13.13 5.86 -5.20
N PRO A 90 -14.06 6.68 -4.69
CA PRO A 90 -13.71 7.99 -4.15
C PRO A 90 -13.00 7.91 -2.78
N GLU A 91 -12.20 8.92 -2.47
CA GLU A 91 -11.38 8.97 -1.25
C GLU A 91 -12.17 8.89 0.07
N HIS A 92 -13.41 9.38 0.10
CA HIS A 92 -14.19 9.49 1.34
C HIS A 92 -14.68 8.12 1.83
N SER A 93 -14.76 7.15 0.92
CA SER A 93 -15.04 5.74 1.20
C SER A 93 -13.79 4.86 1.00
N ASN A 94 -12.59 5.43 1.08
CA ASN A 94 -11.34 4.70 0.91
C ASN A 94 -10.64 4.43 2.25
N ALA A 95 -10.43 3.16 2.63
CA ALA A 95 -9.58 2.81 3.77
C ALA A 95 -8.08 2.82 3.44
N GLY A 96 -7.72 2.86 2.16
CA GLY A 96 -6.39 2.71 1.59
C GLY A 96 -6.43 1.66 0.48
N VAL A 97 -5.76 1.90 -0.64
CA VAL A 97 -5.60 0.94 -1.75
C VAL A 97 -4.12 0.85 -2.11
N VAL A 98 -3.62 -0.37 -2.29
CA VAL A 98 -2.31 -0.65 -2.90
C VAL A 98 -2.51 -1.54 -4.11
N VAL A 99 -2.14 -1.02 -5.27
CA VAL A 99 -2.14 -1.73 -6.54
C VAL A 99 -0.74 -2.22 -6.87
N LEU A 100 -0.61 -3.50 -7.21
CA LEU A 100 0.65 -4.20 -7.47
C LEU A 100 0.70 -4.71 -8.93
N PRO A 101 0.56 -3.85 -9.95
CA PRO A 101 0.24 -4.28 -11.32
C PRO A 101 1.30 -5.19 -11.95
N GLY A 102 2.55 -5.08 -11.50
CA GLY A 102 3.67 -5.85 -12.05
C GLY A 102 3.85 -7.25 -11.47
N GLY A 103 3.06 -7.64 -10.47
CA GLY A 103 3.19 -8.94 -9.80
C GLY A 103 2.48 -10.11 -10.51
N HIS A 104 1.54 -9.84 -11.42
CA HIS A 104 0.78 -10.89 -12.08
C HIS A 104 1.70 -11.75 -12.97
N GLY A 105 1.85 -13.03 -12.64
CA GLY A 105 2.75 -13.95 -13.35
C GLY A 105 4.24 -13.66 -13.15
N ASN A 106 4.60 -12.80 -12.19
CA ASN A 106 5.99 -12.43 -11.89
C ASN A 106 6.24 -12.41 -10.38
N ASP A 107 6.57 -13.57 -9.83
CA ASP A 107 6.78 -13.78 -8.40
C ASP A 107 7.90 -12.92 -7.81
N GLU A 108 8.96 -12.63 -8.61
CA GLU A 108 10.06 -11.77 -8.16
C GLU A 108 9.57 -10.32 -7.96
N ALA A 109 8.81 -9.80 -8.93
CA ALA A 109 8.22 -8.47 -8.84
C ALA A 109 7.20 -8.38 -7.70
N LEU A 110 6.34 -9.39 -7.55
CA LEU A 110 5.38 -9.47 -6.44
C LEU A 110 6.10 -9.51 -5.09
N GLY A 111 7.13 -10.34 -4.95
CA GLY A 111 7.94 -10.44 -3.74
C GLY A 111 8.61 -9.12 -3.35
N LYS A 112 9.19 -8.41 -4.33
CA LYS A 112 9.75 -7.06 -4.10
C LYS A 112 8.68 -6.07 -3.64
N ALA A 113 7.52 -6.08 -4.29
CA ALA A 113 6.44 -5.16 -3.96
C ALA A 113 5.84 -5.44 -2.56
N LEU A 114 5.69 -6.71 -2.20
CA LEU A 114 5.29 -7.12 -0.85
C LEU A 114 6.34 -6.73 0.19
N ALA A 115 7.64 -6.88 -0.11
CA ALA A 115 8.70 -6.44 0.79
C ALA A 115 8.66 -4.93 1.04
N MET A 116 8.39 -4.12 0.02
CA MET A 116 8.17 -2.68 0.16
C MET A 116 6.93 -2.39 1.02
N LEU A 117 5.80 -3.04 0.73
CA LEU A 117 4.57 -2.91 1.51
C LEU A 117 4.81 -3.22 2.99
N VAL A 118 5.47 -4.33 3.31
CA VAL A 118 5.78 -4.72 4.70
C VAL A 118 6.68 -3.70 5.38
N SER A 119 7.68 -3.17 4.66
CA SER A 119 8.66 -2.23 5.21
C SER A 119 8.06 -0.86 5.53
N TYR A 120 7.22 -0.33 4.63
CA TYR A 120 6.70 1.04 4.75
C TYR A 120 5.26 1.09 5.25
N MET A 121 4.40 0.18 4.80
CA MET A 121 2.96 0.25 5.02
C MET A 121 2.44 -0.66 6.12
N GLY A 122 3.25 -1.63 6.55
CA GLY A 122 2.88 -2.56 7.61
C GLY A 122 2.65 -1.88 8.97
N ARG A 123 3.35 -0.76 9.21
CA ARG A 123 3.34 -0.03 10.47
C ARG A 123 2.75 1.37 10.21
N MET A 124 1.97 1.89 11.17
CA MET A 124 1.31 3.20 11.10
C MET A 124 0.17 3.31 10.06
N PRO A 125 -0.95 2.58 10.24
CA PRO A 125 -2.08 2.58 9.31
C PRO A 125 -2.67 3.97 9.04
N GLU A 126 -2.56 4.89 10.00
CA GLU A 126 -3.11 6.24 9.88
C GLU A 126 -2.48 7.05 8.74
N ILE A 127 -1.18 6.84 8.46
CA ILE A 127 -0.46 7.51 7.37
C ILE A 127 -1.01 7.08 6.01
N TRP A 128 -1.43 5.81 5.92
CA TRP A 128 -1.85 5.19 4.66
C TRP A 128 -3.35 5.28 4.43
N ARG A 129 -4.12 5.82 5.38
CA ARG A 129 -5.57 5.97 5.22
C ARG A 129 -5.91 6.89 4.07
N LYS A 130 -6.97 6.53 3.34
CA LYS A 130 -7.48 7.26 2.17
C LYS A 130 -6.46 7.44 1.04
N SER A 131 -5.29 6.82 1.13
CA SER A 131 -4.28 6.85 0.08
C SER A 131 -4.59 5.84 -1.03
N LYS A 132 -4.11 6.13 -2.22
CA LYS A 132 -4.10 5.22 -3.36
C LYS A 132 -2.66 5.09 -3.84
N ILE A 133 -2.15 3.87 -3.80
CA ILE A 133 -0.72 3.59 -3.93
C ILE A 133 -0.52 2.59 -5.06
N ILE A 134 0.44 2.85 -5.92
CA ILE A 134 0.89 1.90 -6.95
C ILE A 134 2.33 1.54 -6.67
N ILE A 135 2.63 0.24 -6.61
CA ILE A 135 4.00 -0.28 -6.54
C ILE A 135 4.29 -1.08 -7.80
N THR A 136 5.16 -0.56 -8.66
CA THR A 136 5.53 -1.17 -9.94
C THR A 136 6.58 -2.27 -9.77
N ALA A 137 6.74 -3.13 -10.80
CA ALA A 137 7.72 -4.23 -10.78
C ALA A 137 9.18 -3.79 -10.57
N ASN A 138 9.53 -2.57 -10.98
CA ASN A 138 10.86 -1.99 -10.79
C ASN A 138 11.05 -1.38 -9.39
N GLY A 139 10.07 -1.50 -8.47
CA GLY A 139 10.16 -1.00 -7.10
C GLY A 139 9.96 0.52 -6.99
N GLU A 140 9.27 1.13 -7.94
CA GLU A 140 8.83 2.51 -7.82
C GLU A 140 7.43 2.53 -7.18
N MET A 141 7.27 3.38 -6.18
CA MET A 141 6.04 3.56 -5.44
C MET A 141 5.50 4.96 -5.70
N THR A 142 4.29 5.06 -6.22
CA THR A 142 3.56 6.32 -6.34
C THR A 142 2.45 6.35 -5.31
N ILE A 143 2.44 7.36 -4.45
CA ILE A 143 1.42 7.59 -3.44
C ILE A 143 0.59 8.79 -3.87
N ARG A 144 -0.71 8.59 -4.00
CA ARG A 144 -1.69 9.64 -4.20
C ARG A 144 -2.54 9.78 -2.96
N CYS A 145 -2.47 10.94 -2.32
CA CYS A 145 -3.26 11.25 -1.11
C CYS A 145 -3.57 12.74 -1.05
N ARG A 146 -4.63 13.08 -0.30
CA ARG A 146 -4.95 14.48 -0.03
C ARG A 146 -3.97 15.06 0.98
N GLN A 147 -3.39 16.21 0.65
CA GLN A 147 -2.48 16.95 1.52
C GLN A 147 -3.27 17.80 2.53
N ASP A 148 -2.57 18.35 3.53
CA ASP A 148 -3.17 19.17 4.60
C ASP A 148 -3.86 20.44 4.07
N ASP A 149 -3.40 20.96 2.93
CA ASP A 149 -4.01 22.10 2.23
C ASP A 149 -5.31 21.74 1.47
N GLY A 150 -5.71 20.48 1.55
CA GLY A 150 -6.89 19.93 0.88
C GLY A 150 -6.68 19.61 -0.59
N ARG A 151 -5.50 19.78 -1.18
CA ARG A 151 -5.25 19.40 -2.59
C ARG A 151 -4.86 17.93 -2.71
N MET A 152 -5.07 17.35 -3.89
CA MET A 152 -4.56 16.03 -4.20
C MET A 152 -3.06 16.14 -4.51
N GLY A 153 -2.24 15.49 -3.70
CA GLY A 153 -0.80 15.40 -3.89
C GLY A 153 -0.39 14.07 -4.50
N ILE A 154 0.71 14.08 -5.23
CA ILE A 154 1.38 12.87 -5.72
C ILE A 154 2.81 12.90 -5.18
N GLN A 155 3.20 11.84 -4.49
CA GLN A 155 4.57 11.62 -4.04
C GLN A 155 5.10 10.35 -4.70
N ARG A 156 6.34 10.37 -5.17
CA ARG A 156 6.96 9.20 -5.79
C ARG A 156 8.23 8.84 -5.04
N TYR A 157 8.39 7.55 -4.79
CA TYR A 157 9.50 6.96 -4.09
C TYR A 157 10.07 5.82 -4.89
N ARG A 158 11.35 5.53 -4.71
CA ARG A 158 11.96 4.30 -5.19
C ARG A 158 13.11 3.89 -4.31
N VAL A 159 13.48 2.62 -4.37
CA VAL A 159 14.70 2.12 -3.71
C VAL A 159 15.71 1.72 -4.77
N ARG A 160 16.87 2.36 -4.77
CA ARG A 160 17.97 2.06 -5.70
C ARG A 160 19.22 1.70 -4.91
N GLN A 161 19.72 0.47 -5.09
CA GLN A 161 20.90 -0.05 -4.37
C GLN A 161 20.79 0.10 -2.84
N GLY A 162 19.60 -0.11 -2.28
CA GLY A 162 19.33 0.01 -0.84
C GLY A 162 19.12 1.45 -0.35
N VAL A 163 19.19 2.45 -1.22
CA VAL A 163 18.94 3.85 -0.87
C VAL A 163 17.53 4.23 -1.31
N SER A 164 16.75 4.79 -0.37
CA SER A 164 15.43 5.35 -0.67
C SER A 164 15.59 6.74 -1.31
N GLU A 165 14.90 6.97 -2.41
CA GLU A 165 14.89 8.25 -3.14
C GLU A 165 13.44 8.73 -3.28
N ILE A 166 13.22 10.03 -3.16
CA ILE A 166 11.94 10.71 -3.39
C ILE A 166 12.04 11.60 -4.64
N TRP A 167 10.95 11.71 -5.40
CA TRP A 167 10.86 12.62 -6.53
C TRP A 167 10.44 14.01 -6.07
N GLU A 168 11.22 15.03 -6.44
CA GLU A 168 10.88 16.42 -6.17
C GLU A 168 10.65 17.20 -7.46
N ASP A 169 9.43 17.69 -7.61
CA ASP A 169 9.04 18.69 -8.61
C ASP A 169 9.40 20.08 -8.08
N LYS A 170 10.69 20.47 -8.18
CA LYS A 170 11.09 21.87 -7.92
C LYS A 170 10.24 22.86 -8.72
#